data_AF-A0A6N7AWX9-F1
#
_entry.id   AF-A0A6N7AWX9-F1
#
_cell.length_a   1.000
_cell.length_b   1.000
_cell.length_c   1.000
_cell.angle_alpha   90.00
_cell.angle_beta   90.00
_cell.angle_gamma   90.00
#
_symmetry.space_group_name_H-M   'P 1'
#
loop_
_entity.id
_entity.type
_entity.pdbx_description
1 polymer ?
#
loop_
_entity_poly.entity_id
_entity_poly.type
_entity_poly.pdbx_seq_one_letter_code
_entity_poly.pdbx_strand_id
1 'polypeptide(L)' 'MQTATKKVAKHFRLDETLIKNAQKILRAKTETETIESALSDVIYQEKIRKFIEQTKGKFKFEGLN' A
#
# COMPACT_ATOMS: atom_id res chain seq x y z
N MET A 1 -16.07 -5.73 12.91
CA MET A 1 -15.78 -4.58 13.79
C MET A 1 -14.80 -3.68 13.07
N GLN A 2 -15.19 -2.48 12.64
CA GLN A 2 -14.23 -1.51 12.10
C GLN A 2 -13.40 -1.00 13.28
N THR A 3 -12.17 -1.48 13.42
CA THR A 3 -11.20 -0.89 14.36
C THR A 3 -10.94 0.53 13.88
N ALA A 4 -11.41 1.53 14.61
CA ALA A 4 -11.14 2.93 14.30
C ALA A 4 -9.62 3.14 14.27
N THR A 5 -9.07 3.38 13.08
CA THR A 5 -7.65 3.62 12.88
C THR A 5 -7.30 4.94 13.58
N LYS A 6 -6.37 4.91 14.55
CA LYS A 6 -5.94 6.12 15.26
C LYS A 6 -5.25 7.07 14.27
N LYS A 7 -5.93 8.12 13.85
CA LYS A 7 -5.35 9.20 13.05
C LYS A 7 -4.67 10.22 13.96
N VAL A 8 -3.46 10.65 13.60
CA VAL A 8 -2.68 11.63 14.36
C VAL A 8 -2.16 12.67 13.38
N ALA A 9 -2.34 13.95 13.70
CA ALA A 9 -1.77 15.03 12.90
C ALA A 9 -0.23 15.01 12.97
N LYS A 10 0.41 15.19 11.82
CA LYS A 10 1.87 15.25 11.69
C LYS A 10 2.24 16.47 10.85
N HIS A 11 3.32 17.14 11.23
CA HIS A 11 3.88 18.25 10.47
C HIS A 11 5.11 17.76 9.69
N PHE A 12 4.90 17.44 8.42
CA PHE A 12 5.98 17.06 7.51
C PHE A 12 6.22 18.19 6.51
N ARG A 13 7.48 18.36 6.09
CA ARG A 13 7.82 19.13 4.89
C ARG A 13 7.89 18.12 3.74
N LEU A 14 7.01 18.26 2.77
CA LEU A 14 6.88 17.33 1.66
C LEU A 14 7.02 18.10 0.34
N ASP A 15 7.46 17.39 -0.70
CA ASP A 15 7.48 17.94 -2.06
C ASP A 15 6.05 17.99 -2.60
N GLU A 16 5.56 19.22 -2.82
CA GLU A 16 4.21 19.47 -3.32
C GLU A 16 3.98 18.82 -4.69
N THR A 17 4.98 18.83 -5.57
CA THR A 17 4.86 18.27 -6.92
C THR A 17 4.63 16.75 -6.84
N LEU A 18 5.36 16.06 -5.96
CA LEU A 18 5.17 14.63 -5.72
C LEU A 18 3.78 14.34 -5.18
N ILE A 19 3.29 15.11 -4.21
CA ILE A 19 1.96 14.92 -3.64
C ILE A 19 0.88 15.13 -4.70
N LYS A 20 0.93 16.22 -5.48
CA LYS A 20 -0.08 16.49 -6.51
C LYS A 20 -0.10 15.41 -7.60
N ASN A 21 1.07 14.90 -7.99
CA ASN A 21 1.15 13.82 -8.97
C ASN A 21 0.57 12.51 -8.42
N ALA A 22 0.94 12.14 -7.18
CA ALA A 22 0.38 10.98 -6.52
C ALA A 22 -1.14 11.11 -6.34
N GLN A 23 -1.64 12.30 -5.99
CA GLN A 23 -3.07 12.57 -5.82
C GLN A 23 -3.84 12.33 -7.12
N LYS A 24 -3.29 12.73 -8.27
CA LYS A 24 -3.90 12.46 -9.60
C LYS A 24 -3.91 10.97 -9.93
N ILE A 25 -2.81 10.26 -9.68
CA ILE A 25 -2.68 8.82 -9.96
C ILE A 25 -3.68 8.04 -9.12
N LEU A 26 -3.75 8.34 -7.82
CA LEU A 26 -4.61 7.66 -6.85
C LEU A 26 -6.06 8.16 -6.89
N ARG A 27 -6.34 9.23 -7.66
CA ARG A 27 -7.65 9.91 -7.72
C ARG A 27 -8.18 10.32 -6.34
N ALA A 28 -7.27 10.66 -5.44
CA ALA A 28 -7.59 11.03 -4.06
C ALA A 28 -8.10 12.48 -3.99
N LYS A 29 -9.03 12.74 -3.07
CA LYS A 29 -9.63 14.05 -2.86
C LYS A 29 -8.74 14.96 -2.01
N THR A 30 -7.91 14.40 -1.15
CA THR A 30 -7.05 15.15 -0.22
C THR A 30 -5.61 14.65 -0.21
N GLU A 31 -4.68 15.50 0.22
CA GLU A 31 -3.27 15.11 0.40
C GLU A 31 -3.12 14.04 1.48
N THR A 32 -3.90 14.13 2.56
CA THR A 32 -3.94 13.09 3.61
C THR A 32 -4.35 11.74 3.04
N GLU A 33 -5.42 11.70 2.25
CA GLU A 33 -5.89 10.46 1.60
C GLU A 33 -4.84 9.93 0.60
N THR A 34 -4.16 10.82 -0.11
CA THR A 34 -3.07 10.47 -1.04
C THR A 34 -1.94 9.76 -0.29
N ILE A 35 -1.50 10.34 0.84
CA ILE A 35 -0.42 9.78 1.66
C ILE A 35 -0.86 8.46 2.31
N GLU A 36 -2.05 8.40 2.90
CA GLU A 36 -2.57 7.16 3.52
C GLU A 36 -2.69 6.03 2.49
N SER A 37 -3.18 6.32 1.29
CA SER A 37 -3.34 5.34 0.21
C SER A 37 -1.98 4.86 -0.32
N ALA A 38 -1.05 5.78 -0.59
CA ALA A 38 0.31 5.43 -1.02
C ALA A 38 1.03 4.54 0.00
N LEU A 39 0.90 4.82 1.30
CA LEU A 39 1.46 3.98 2.35
C LEU A 39 0.81 2.60 2.40
N SER A 40 -0.52 2.55 2.25
CA SER A 40 -1.27 1.28 2.19
C SER A 40 -0.82 0.42 1.01
N ASP A 41 -0.63 1.01 -0.16
CA ASP A 41 -0.20 0.32 -1.37
C ASP A 41 1.20 -0.29 -1.22
N VAL A 42 2.15 0.46 -0.65
CA VAL A 42 3.51 -0.06 -0.38
C VAL A 42 3.47 -1.25 0.58
N ILE A 43 2.67 -1.15 1.65
CA ILE A 43 2.49 -2.26 2.61
C ILE A 43 1.86 -3.47 1.93
N TYR A 44 0.86 -3.25 1.08
CA TYR A 44 0.18 -4.31 0.36
C TYR A 44 1.11 -5.02 -0.63
N GLN A 45 1.88 -4.28 -1.41
CA GLN A 45 2.87 -4.82 -2.34
C GLN A 45 3.91 -5.69 -1.62
N GLU A 46 4.41 -5.23 -0.48
CA GLU A 46 5.37 -6.00 0.32
C GLU A 46 4.74 -7.29 0.90
N LYS A 47 3.47 -7.23 1.33
CA LYS A 47 2.74 -8.43 1.77
C LYS A 47 2.56 -9.44 0.65
N ILE A 48 2.19 -8.99 -0.56
CA ILE A 48 2.10 -9.84 -1.74
C ILE A 48 3.45 -10.47 -2.04
N ARG A 49 4.52 -9.66 -2.07
CA ARG A 49 5.87 -10.15 -2.36
C ARG A 49 6.26 -11.28 -1.41
N LYS A 50 6.09 -11.07 -0.11
CA LYS A 50 6.35 -12.10 0.92
C LYS A 50 5.50 -13.34 0.74
N PHE A 51 4.22 -13.17 0.41
CA PHE A 51 3.33 -14.28 0.14
C PHE A 51 3.83 -15.11 -1.05
N ILE A 52 4.23 -14.46 -2.15
CA ILE A 52 4.79 -15.13 -3.33
C ILE A 52 6.10 -15.85 -2.98
N GLU A 53 7.00 -15.23 -2.24
CA GLU A 53 8.27 -15.85 -1.83
C GLU A 53 8.05 -17.11 -0.96
N GLN A 54 7.10 -17.05 -0.02
CA GLN A 54 6.71 -18.21 0.81
C GLN A 54 6.04 -19.32 -0.01
N THR A 55 5.28 -18.94 -1.04
CA THR A 55 4.51 -19.84 -1.92
C THR A 55 5.41 -20.54 -2.93
N LYS A 56 6.41 -19.84 -3.50
CA LYS A 56 7.39 -20.40 -4.45
C LYS A 56 8.17 -21.60 -3.87
N GLY A 57 8.34 -21.67 -2.55
CA GLY A 57 8.96 -22.83 -1.87
C GLY A 57 8.01 -23.98 -1.54
N LYS A 58 6.69 -23.81 -1.66
CA LYS A 58 5.67 -24.78 -1.18
C LYS A 58 4.79 -25.38 -2.27
N PHE A 59 4.65 -24.74 -3.42
CA PHE A 59 3.89 -25.31 -4.54
C PHE A 59 4.81 -26.19 -5.39
N LYS A 60 4.99 -27.45 -4.97
CA LYS A 60 5.24 -28.52 -5.93
C LYS A 60 3.95 -28.68 -6.72
N PHE A 61 3.93 -28.28 -7.98
CA PHE A 61 2.92 -28.74 -8.91
C PHE A 61 3.08 -30.25 -9.02
N GLU A 62 2.39 -31.00 -8.17
CA GLU A 62 2.09 -32.39 -8.49
C GLU A 62 1.14 -32.33 -9.68
N GLY A 63 1.73 -32.50 -10.87
CA GLY A 63 0.98 -32.67 -12.09
C GLY A 63 -0.07 -33.75 -11.86
N LEU A 64 -1.30 -33.44 -12.24
CA LEU A 64 -2.36 -34.42 -12.42
C LEU A 64 -1.85 -35.45 -13.44
N ASN A 65 -1.37 -36.60 -12.94
CA ASN A 65 -1.32 -37.85 -13.68
C ASN A 65 -2.62 -38.60 -13.43
#